data_AF-A0A532CB71-F1
#
_entry.id   AF-A0A532CB71-F1
#
_cell.length_a   1.000
_cell.length_b   1.000
_cell.length_c   1.000
_cell.angle_alpha   90.00
_cell.angle_beta   90.00
_cell.angle_gamma   90.00
#
_symmetry.space_group_name_H-M   'P 1'
#
loop_
_entity.id
_entity.type
_entity.pdbx_description
1 polymer ?
#
loop_
_entity_poly.entity_id
_entity_poly.type
_entity_poly.pdbx_seq_one_letter_code
_entity_poly.pdbx_strand_id
1 'polypeptide(L)'
;MLTRLGFSALYLRLPRFFRELAVAKGDGRYGRLLRNLAKTDLVVLDDWGLASLTDEHRRDLLELLDDRHGRRATLVASQLPIDHWHAAIGEPTLADAILDRLVHNAYKITLKGESMRKRLAKSDGSRPLQTEN
;
A
#
# COMPACT_ATOMS: atom_id res chain seq x y z
N MET A 1 4.38 14.43 -5.83
CA MET A 1 3.64 15.14 -6.89
C MET A 1 2.64 16.09 -6.24
N LEU A 2 2.25 17.20 -6.88
CA LEU A 2 1.09 17.98 -6.42
C LEU A 2 -0.17 17.52 -7.14
N THR A 3 -1.25 17.37 -6.40
CA THR A 3 -2.58 17.10 -6.95
C THR A 3 -3.16 18.37 -7.57
N ARG A 4 -4.26 18.25 -8.33
CA ARG A 4 -4.96 19.40 -8.94
C ARG A 4 -5.38 20.45 -7.92
N LEU A 5 -5.59 20.07 -6.66
CA LEU A 5 -5.97 20.97 -5.56
C LEU A 5 -4.77 21.46 -4.74
N GLY A 6 -3.53 21.21 -5.19
CA GLY A 6 -2.32 21.70 -4.55
C GLY A 6 -1.81 20.86 -3.37
N PHE A 7 -2.49 19.77 -3.01
CA PHE A 7 -2.00 18.85 -1.97
C PHE A 7 -0.88 17.95 -2.49
N SER A 8 0.11 17.71 -1.64
CA SER A 8 1.19 16.78 -1.93
C SER A 8 0.71 15.33 -1.86
N ALA A 9 1.01 14.55 -2.89
CA ALA A 9 0.68 13.14 -2.95
C ALA A 9 1.90 12.30 -3.36
N LEU A 10 2.02 11.12 -2.73
CA LEU A 10 3.02 10.12 -3.04
C LEU A 10 2.36 8.74 -3.18
N TYR A 11 2.72 8.03 -4.24
CA TYR A 11 2.27 6.67 -4.51
C TYR A 11 3.44 5.70 -4.32
N LEU A 12 3.22 4.66 -3.51
CA LEU A 12 4.21 3.68 -3.11
C LEU A 12 3.65 2.28 -3.33
N ARG A 13 4.39 1.44 -4.06
CA ARG A 13 4.14 0.00 -4.08
C ARG A 13 4.96 -0.65 -2.97
N LEU A 14 4.32 -1.29 -2.00
CA LEU A 14 4.97 -1.78 -0.78
C LEU A 14 6.22 -2.64 -1.05
N PRO A 15 6.22 -3.63 -1.98
CA PRO A 15 7.42 -4.44 -2.23
C PRO A 15 8.63 -3.64 -2.72
N ARG A 16 8.41 -2.54 -3.45
CA ARG A 16 9.49 -1.64 -3.88
C ARG A 16 9.91 -0.72 -2.74
N PHE A 17 8.94 -0.22 -1.99
CA PHE A 17 9.17 0.69 -0.87
C PHE A 17 10.00 0.04 0.24
N PHE A 18 9.73 -1.21 0.59
CA PHE A 18 10.55 -1.93 1.59
C PHE A 18 12.01 -2.07 1.18
N ARG A 19 12.28 -2.33 -0.11
CA ARG A 19 13.66 -2.35 -0.62
C ARG A 19 14.34 -0.99 -0.51
N GLU A 20 13.60 0.08 -0.76
CA GLU A 20 14.10 1.45 -0.60
C GLU A 20 14.41 1.78 0.87
N LEU A 21 13.55 1.36 1.80
CA LEU A 21 13.75 1.52 3.24
C LEU A 21 15.03 0.79 3.71
N ALA A 22 15.22 -0.46 3.27
CA ALA A 22 16.42 -1.24 3.61
C ALA A 22 17.72 -0.53 3.15
N VAL A 23 17.75 -0.01 1.91
CA VAL A 23 18.89 0.78 1.42
C VAL A 23 19.04 2.08 2.21
N ALA A 24 17.94 2.78 2.50
CA ALA A 24 17.94 4.04 3.22
C ALA A 24 18.45 3.91 4.68
N LYS A 25 18.27 2.74 5.30
CA LYS A 25 18.87 2.44 6.61
C LYS A 25 20.38 2.29 6.51
N GLY A 26 20.85 1.56 5.49
CA GLY A 26 22.29 1.34 5.25
C GLY A 26 23.08 2.61 4.93
N ASP A 27 22.45 3.63 4.35
CA ASP A 27 23.11 4.88 3.95
C ASP A 27 22.65 6.12 4.76
N GLY A 28 21.90 5.92 5.85
CA GLY A 28 21.50 6.98 6.78
C GLY A 28 20.38 7.90 6.30
N ARG A 29 19.73 7.62 5.17
CA ARG A 29 18.59 8.41 4.66
C ARG A 29 17.25 8.04 5.28
N TYR A 30 17.15 6.95 6.03
CA TYR A 30 15.89 6.41 6.59
C TYR A 30 15.04 7.46 7.31
N GLY A 31 15.60 8.16 8.31
CA GLY A 31 14.85 9.18 9.05
C GLY A 31 14.42 10.37 8.17
N ARG A 32 15.18 10.71 7.12
CA ARG A 32 14.78 11.75 6.16
C ARG A 32 13.59 11.27 5.31
N LEU A 33 13.60 10.01 4.90
CA LEU A 33 12.51 9.39 4.16
C LEU A 33 11.21 9.41 4.98
N LEU A 34 11.25 8.96 6.24
CA LEU A 34 10.09 8.99 7.13
C LEU A 34 9.55 10.40 7.35
N ARG A 35 10.41 11.39 7.64
CA ARG A 35 9.98 12.80 7.76
C ARG A 35 9.32 13.33 6.49
N ASN A 36 9.81 12.94 5.31
CA ASN A 36 9.20 13.32 4.04
C ASN A 36 7.84 12.66 3.84
N LEU A 37 7.67 11.40 4.27
CA LEU A 37 6.39 10.72 4.26
C LEU A 37 5.42 11.39 5.24
N ALA A 38 5.83 11.64 6.49
CA ALA A 38 5.02 12.27 7.53
C ALA A 38 4.42 13.62 7.11
N LYS A 39 5.17 14.44 6.37
CA LYS A 39 4.70 15.75 5.89
C LYS A 39 3.83 15.70 4.62
N THR A 40 3.82 14.59 3.90
CA THR A 40 3.06 14.45 2.64
C THR A 40 1.56 14.36 2.96
N ASP A 41 0.74 15.16 2.28
CA ASP A 41 -0.70 15.26 2.58
C ASP A 41 -1.41 13.92 2.34
N LEU A 42 -1.09 13.24 1.24
CA LEU A 42 -1.60 11.91 0.90
C LEU A 42 -0.47 10.93 0.57
N VAL A 43 -0.42 9.81 1.29
CA VAL A 43 0.42 8.66 0.93
C VAL A 43 -0.49 7.51 0.51
N VAL A 44 -0.25 6.96 -0.67
CA VAL A 44 -0.92 5.76 -1.20
C VAL A 44 0.01 4.56 -1.05
N LEU A 45 -0.41 3.55 -0.30
CA LEU A 45 0.24 2.26 -0.16
C LEU A 45 -0.50 1.24 -1.02
N ASP A 46 0.09 0.86 -2.14
CA ASP A 46 -0.44 -0.13 -3.06
C ASP A 46 0.28 -1.48 -2.90
N ASP A 47 -0.32 -2.54 -3.44
CA ASP A 47 0.13 -3.93 -3.33
C ASP A 47 0.13 -4.45 -1.87
N TRP A 48 -0.80 -3.98 -1.03
CA TRP A 48 -0.92 -4.44 0.35
C TRP A 48 -1.32 -5.92 0.43
N GLY A 49 -0.60 -6.69 1.25
CA GLY A 49 -0.90 -8.10 1.52
C GLY A 49 -0.60 -9.07 0.37
N LEU A 50 0.16 -8.65 -0.66
CA LEU A 50 0.56 -9.55 -1.76
C LEU A 50 1.70 -10.51 -1.38
N ALA A 51 2.47 -10.20 -0.35
CA ALA A 51 3.54 -11.03 0.18
C ALA A 51 3.59 -10.91 1.70
N SER A 52 4.07 -11.98 2.36
CA SER A 52 4.28 -11.98 3.81
C SER A 52 5.27 -10.89 4.22
N LEU A 53 4.92 -10.15 5.26
CA LEU A 53 5.81 -9.15 5.83
C LEU A 53 6.91 -9.83 6.66
N THR A 54 8.13 -9.28 6.62
CA THR A 54 9.18 -9.61 7.57
C THR A 54 9.01 -8.77 8.83
N ASP A 55 9.71 -9.10 9.92
CA ASP A 55 9.67 -8.29 11.14
C ASP A 55 10.12 -6.84 10.90
N GLU A 56 11.11 -6.67 10.02
CA GLU A 56 11.58 -5.35 9.62
C GLU A 56 10.49 -4.58 8.87
N HIS A 57 9.82 -5.21 7.90
CA HIS A 57 8.72 -4.57 7.16
C HIS A 57 7.58 -4.13 8.08
N ARG A 58 7.24 -4.94 9.09
CA ARG A 58 6.20 -4.61 10.08
C ARG A 58 6.59 -3.38 10.92
N ARG A 59 7.84 -3.34 11.39
CA ARG A 59 8.36 -2.21 12.18
C ARG A 59 8.40 -0.93 11.36
N ASP A 60 8.85 -1.01 10.12
CA ASP A 60 8.91 0.14 9.21
C ASP A 60 7.51 0.68 8.88
N LEU A 61 6.54 -0.22 8.66
CA LEU A 61 5.14 0.19 8.50
C LEU A 61 4.62 0.86 9.76
N LEU A 62 4.88 0.31 10.94
CA LEU A 62 4.40 0.89 12.18
C LEU A 62 4.97 2.30 12.39
N GLU A 63 6.28 2.50 12.20
CA GLU A 63 6.92 3.81 12.36
C GLU A 63 6.36 4.85 11.37
N LEU A 64 6.17 4.45 10.10
CA LEU A 64 5.51 5.29 9.10
C LEU A 64 4.06 5.66 9.50
N LEU A 65 3.31 4.69 10.01
CA LEU A 65 1.90 4.88 10.35
C LEU A 65 1.73 5.69 11.62
N ASP A 66 2.60 5.51 12.61
CA ASP A 66 2.67 6.33 13.83
C ASP A 66 2.85 7.81 13.50
N ASP A 67 3.82 8.13 12.64
CA ASP A 67 4.11 9.50 12.22
C ASP A 67 2.94 10.19 11.50
N ARG A 68 2.01 9.39 10.94
CA ARG A 68 0.89 9.88 10.10
C ARG A 68 -0.46 9.80 10.80
N HIS A 69 -0.61 8.92 11.79
CA HIS A 69 -1.88 8.64 12.44
C HIS A 69 -2.50 9.92 13.03
N GLY A 70 -3.77 10.19 12.68
CA GLY A 70 -4.48 11.39 13.10
C GLY A 70 -3.96 12.72 12.52
N ARG A 71 -2.95 12.70 11.64
CA ARG A 71 -2.28 13.90 11.13
C ARG A 71 -2.45 14.11 9.63
N ARG A 72 -2.22 13.08 8.82
CA ARG A 72 -2.26 13.12 7.34
C ARG A 72 -2.95 11.88 6.77
N ALA A 73 -3.46 11.97 5.53
CA ALA A 73 -4.27 10.91 4.95
C ALA A 73 -3.43 9.76 4.39
N THR A 74 -3.73 8.52 4.76
CA THR A 74 -3.11 7.33 4.16
C THR A 74 -4.19 6.54 3.44
N LEU A 75 -3.96 6.22 2.16
CA LEU A 75 -4.82 5.34 1.37
C LEU A 75 -4.10 4.02 1.19
N VAL A 76 -4.80 2.92 1.40
CA VAL A 76 -4.27 1.57 1.19
C VAL A 76 -5.09 0.88 0.11
N ALA A 77 -4.41 0.33 -0.88
CA ALA A 77 -5.00 -0.51 -1.92
C ALA A 77 -4.51 -1.96 -1.75
N SER A 78 -5.46 -2.89 -1.73
CA SER A 78 -5.20 -4.31 -1.52
C SER A 78 -6.11 -5.15 -2.41
N GLN A 79 -5.59 -6.30 -2.85
CA GLN A 79 -6.41 -7.39 -3.42
C GLN A 79 -6.99 -8.30 -2.33
N LEU A 80 -6.49 -8.18 -1.10
CA LEU A 80 -6.89 -8.99 0.03
C LEU A 80 -8.04 -8.30 0.78
N PRO A 81 -9.15 -9.00 1.09
CA PRO A 81 -10.18 -8.45 1.96
C PRO A 81 -9.60 -8.06 3.34
N ILE A 82 -10.14 -6.99 3.92
CA ILE A 82 -9.62 -6.39 5.17
C ILE A 82 -9.55 -7.42 6.31
N ASP A 83 -10.52 -8.34 6.38
CA ASP A 83 -10.59 -9.37 7.43
C ASP A 83 -9.39 -10.33 7.42
N HIS A 84 -8.66 -10.42 6.30
CA HIS A 84 -7.45 -11.24 6.19
C HIS A 84 -6.16 -10.44 6.43
N TRP A 85 -6.22 -9.11 6.61
CA TRP A 85 -5.02 -8.29 6.77
C TRP A 85 -4.25 -8.64 8.04
N HIS A 86 -4.95 -8.92 9.14
CA HIS A 86 -4.31 -9.34 10.39
C HIS A 86 -3.44 -10.58 10.19
N ALA A 87 -3.97 -11.59 9.51
CA ALA A 87 -3.23 -12.82 9.17
C ALA A 87 -2.09 -12.57 8.18
N ALA A 88 -2.27 -11.69 7.19
CA ALA A 88 -1.22 -11.33 6.24
C ALA A 88 -0.05 -10.57 6.89
N ILE A 89 -0.34 -9.81 7.95
CA ILE A 89 0.71 -9.19 8.78
C ILE A 89 1.42 -10.27 9.59
N GLY A 90 0.70 -11.20 10.24
CA GLY A 90 1.25 -12.45 10.77
C GLY A 90 1.91 -12.40 12.16
N GLU A 91 2.22 -11.22 12.71
CA GLU A 91 2.60 -11.06 14.12
C GLU A 91 1.46 -10.31 14.84
N PRO A 92 0.74 -10.94 15.80
CA PRO A 92 -0.47 -10.38 16.38
C PRO A 92 -0.32 -8.98 16.96
N THR A 93 0.75 -8.72 17.71
CA THR A 93 0.94 -7.44 18.41
C THR A 93 1.11 -6.27 17.43
N LEU A 94 1.97 -6.46 16.42
CA LEU A 94 2.21 -5.50 15.35
C LEU A 94 1.03 -5.43 14.41
N ALA A 95 0.32 -6.54 14.17
CA ALA A 95 -0.90 -6.55 13.37
C ALA A 95 -1.98 -5.68 14.01
N ASP A 96 -2.25 -5.86 15.31
CA ASP A 96 -3.17 -5.01 16.05
C ASP A 96 -2.75 -3.54 16.01
N ALA A 97 -1.47 -3.24 16.29
CA ALA A 97 -0.97 -1.87 16.27
C ALA A 97 -1.10 -1.21 14.88
N ILE A 98 -0.74 -1.92 13.81
CA ILE A 98 -0.82 -1.44 12.43
C ILE A 98 -2.28 -1.23 12.02
N LEU A 99 -3.16 -2.20 12.30
CA LEU A 99 -4.56 -2.13 11.91
C LEU A 99 -5.34 -1.10 12.72
N ASP A 100 -4.98 -0.86 13.98
CA ASP A 100 -5.54 0.24 14.76
C ASP A 100 -5.31 1.60 14.06
N ARG A 101 -4.09 1.84 13.57
CA ARG A 101 -3.76 3.09 12.86
C ARG A 101 -4.37 3.19 11.47
N LEU A 102 -4.52 2.07 10.77
CA LEU A 102 -4.96 2.05 9.37
C LEU A 102 -6.45 1.86 9.19
N VAL A 103 -7.10 1.06 10.04
CA VAL A 103 -8.44 0.51 9.77
C VAL A 103 -9.48 1.06 10.74
N HIS A 104 -9.10 1.39 11.99
CA HIS A 104 -10.04 1.82 13.03
C HIS A 104 -10.87 3.03 12.60
N ASN A 105 -10.22 4.04 12.02
CA ASN A 105 -10.86 5.29 11.57
C ASN A 105 -10.97 5.41 10.04
N ALA A 106 -10.91 4.29 9.31
CA ALA A 106 -10.88 4.32 7.86
C ALA A 106 -12.25 4.20 7.19
N TYR A 107 -12.38 4.89 6.07
CA TYR A 107 -13.41 4.61 5.07
C TYR A 107 -13.04 3.34 4.31
N LYS A 108 -13.90 2.31 4.41
CA LYS A 108 -13.69 1.01 3.77
C LYS A 108 -14.50 0.94 2.47
N ILE A 109 -13.82 0.82 1.34
CA ILE A 109 -14.45 0.75 0.03
C ILE A 109 -14.15 -0.62 -0.59
N THR A 110 -15.14 -1.50 -0.62
CA THR A 110 -15.03 -2.79 -1.30
C THR A 110 -15.39 -2.63 -2.77
N LEU A 111 -14.40 -2.78 -3.63
CA LEU A 111 -14.60 -2.77 -5.08
C LEU A 111 -15.14 -4.12 -5.56
N LYS A 112 -16.14 -4.09 -6.45
CA LYS A 112 -16.73 -5.28 -7.08
C LYS A 112 -16.72 -5.10 -8.60
N GLY A 113 -16.74 -6.22 -9.33
CA GLY A 113 -16.83 -6.24 -10.79
C GLY A 113 -15.66 -6.94 -11.47
N GLU A 114 -15.76 -7.09 -12.79
CA GLU A 114 -14.70 -7.72 -13.59
C GLU A 114 -13.43 -6.86 -13.63
N SER A 115 -12.28 -7.53 -13.78
CA SER A 115 -11.01 -6.87 -14.02
C SER A 115 -11.09 -5.94 -15.23
N MET A 116 -10.76 -4.67 -15.01
CA MET A 116 -10.65 -3.67 -16.06
C MET A 116 -9.65 -4.09 -17.15
N ARG A 117 -8.59 -4.84 -16.79
CA ARG A 117 -7.62 -5.36 -17.78
C ARG A 117 -8.29 -6.33 -18.74
N LYS A 118 -9.17 -7.21 -18.24
CA LYS A 118 -9.93 -8.15 -19.06
C LYS A 118 -10.92 -7.42 -19.96
N ARG A 119 -11.57 -6.37 -19.44
CA ARG A 119 -12.51 -5.55 -20.21
C ARG A 119 -11.84 -4.80 -21.36
N LEU A 120 -10.66 -4.21 -21.10
CA LEU A 120 -9.86 -3.53 -22.12
C LEU A 120 -9.31 -4.51 -23.17
N ALA A 121 -8.85 -5.68 -22.75
CA ALA A 121 -8.40 -6.72 -23.68
C ALA A 121 -9.53 -7.21 -24.61
N LYS A 122 -10.78 -7.27 -24.12
CA LYS A 122 -11.95 -7.59 -24.95
C LYS A 122 -12.33 -6.45 -25.91
N SER A 123 -12.12 -5.19 -25.54
CA SER A 123 -12.44 -4.05 -26.41
C SER A 123 -11.42 -3.83 -27.53
N ASP A 124 -10.15 -4.24 -27.34
CA ASP A 124 -9.07 -4.10 -28.33
C ASP A 124 -9.08 -5.18 -29.43
N GLY A 125 -10.12 -6.02 -29.52
CA GLY A 125 -10.41 -6.79 -30.73
C GLY A 125 -9.32 -7.78 -31.20
N SER A 126 -8.50 -8.33 -30.30
CA SER A 126 -7.62 -9.44 -30.66
C SER A 126 -8.48 -10.66 -30.97
N ARG A 127 -8.51 -11.08 -32.24
CA ARG A 127 -9.19 -12.31 -32.71
C ARG A 127 -8.86 -13.48 -31.78
N PRO A 128 -9.82 -14.37 -31.49
CA PRO A 128 -9.49 -15.60 -30.78
C PRO A 128 -8.43 -16.37 -31.58
N LEU A 129 -7.36 -16.78 -30.90
CA LEU A 129 -6.40 -17.75 -31.43
C LEU A 129 -7.20 -18.99 -31.82
N GLN A 130 -7.27 -19.26 -33.12
CA GLN A 130 -7.78 -20.54 -33.62
C GLN A 130 -6.83 -21.62 -33.10
N THR A 131 -7.32 -22.46 -32.20
CA THR A 131 -6.72 -23.77 -31.96
C THR A 131 -7.08 -24.62 -33.17
N GLU A 132 -6.15 -24.74 -34.11
CA GLU A 132 -6.20 -25.80 -35.13
C GLU A 132 -5.82 -27.13 -34.48
N ASN A 133 -6.54 -28.18 -34.91
CA ASN A 133 -6.43 -29.58 -34.51
C ASN A 133 -5.07 -30.19 -34.85
#